data_AF-A0A3D6DKR7-F1
#
_entry.id   AF-A0A3D6DKR7-F1
#
_cell.length_a   1.000
_cell.length_b   1.000
_cell.length_c   1.000
_cell.angle_alpha   90.00
_cell.angle_beta   90.00
_cell.angle_gamma   90.00
#
_symmetry.space_group_name_H-M   'P 1'
#
loop_
_entity.id
_entity.type
_entity.pdbx_description
1 polymer ?
#
loop_
_entity_poly.entity_id
_entity_poly.type
_entity_poly.pdbx_seq_one_letter_code
_entity_poly.pdbx_strand_id
1 'polypeptide(L)'
;MFLFYGLVFFTTEIYKENSLLVIFASLFVTAGFSMTYGQQVPAWDSEYFGFLMTQNLTYREYLESKWRLMAVSVFLSLILSSFYLLFGWKIYLIIMTTAIYNIGVGSFINLYSGAFNRVPIKLNVKANTFSNTKAFSLTQLLFTIPKLGLPIFIFFIADFIWGGKAGLFSLAFFGGLGIVFKHYILNHLAKIYTLGKHKTIAAFTKN
;
A
#
# COMPACT_ATOMS: atom_id res chain seq x y z
N MET A 1 -4.54 -13.47 6.27
CA MET A 1 -3.36 -13.27 7.14
C MET A 1 -3.37 -11.87 7.77
N PHE A 2 -3.07 -10.79 7.04
CA PHE A 2 -2.93 -9.44 7.63
C PHE A 2 -4.15 -8.92 8.41
N LEU A 3 -5.37 -9.24 7.98
CA LEU A 3 -6.59 -8.83 8.69
C LEU A 3 -6.64 -9.39 10.12
N PHE A 4 -6.13 -10.61 10.34
CA PHE A 4 -6.15 -11.26 11.65
C PHE A 4 -5.07 -10.73 12.62
N TYR A 5 -4.09 -9.97 12.13
CA TYR A 5 -3.11 -9.34 13.02
C TYR A 5 -3.76 -8.35 13.98
N GLY A 6 -4.88 -7.73 13.60
CA GLY A 6 -5.66 -6.89 14.50
C GLY A 6 -6.14 -7.63 15.75
N LEU A 7 -6.44 -8.93 15.68
CA LEU A 7 -6.85 -9.70 16.86
C LEU A 7 -5.71 -9.83 17.88
N VAL A 8 -4.48 -10.00 17.41
CA VAL A 8 -3.30 -10.08 18.31
C VAL A 8 -3.00 -8.70 18.90
N PHE A 9 -3.05 -7.66 18.07
CA PHE A 9 -2.71 -6.30 18.53
C PHE A 9 -3.78 -5.72 19.44
N PHE A 10 -5.07 -5.78 19.08
CA PHE A 10 -6.14 -5.10 19.83
C PHE A 10 -6.58 -5.82 21.11
N THR A 11 -6.18 -7.08 21.29
CA THR A 11 -6.40 -7.81 22.56
C THR A 11 -5.38 -7.46 23.64
N THR A 12 -4.19 -7.01 23.25
CA THR A 12 -3.11 -6.66 24.18
C THR A 12 -3.35 -5.26 24.79
N GLU A 13 -3.29 -5.15 26.12
CA GLU A 13 -3.58 -3.90 26.86
C GLU A 13 -2.68 -2.72 26.44
N ILE A 14 -1.41 -2.99 26.15
CA ILE A 14 -0.42 -1.99 25.67
C ILE A 14 -0.91 -1.24 24.42
N TYR A 15 -1.66 -1.92 23.54
CA TYR A 15 -2.18 -1.32 22.32
C TYR A 15 -3.48 -0.55 22.56
N LYS A 16 -4.23 -0.82 23.62
CA LYS A 16 -5.46 -0.07 23.94
C LYS A 16 -5.14 1.34 24.43
N GLU A 17 -4.01 1.50 25.13
CA GLU A 17 -3.60 2.78 25.71
C GLU A 17 -2.83 3.66 24.71
N ASN A 18 -2.02 3.06 23.84
CA ASN A 18 -1.18 3.80 22.91
C ASN A 18 -1.80 3.94 21.51
N SER A 19 -2.34 5.13 21.21
CA SER A 19 -3.02 5.41 19.94
C SER A 19 -2.10 5.26 18.70
N LEU A 20 -0.78 5.47 18.86
CA LEU A 20 0.19 5.28 17.77
C LEU A 20 0.31 3.82 17.37
N LEU A 21 0.32 2.92 18.35
CA LEU A 21 0.39 1.48 18.12
C LEU A 21 -0.89 0.93 17.47
N VAL A 22 -2.06 1.49 17.80
CA VAL A 22 -3.33 1.15 17.12
C VAL A 22 -3.29 1.57 15.65
N ILE A 23 -2.74 2.74 15.33
CA ILE A 23 -2.59 3.20 13.94
C ILE A 23 -1.64 2.28 13.19
N PHE A 24 -0.49 1.96 13.78
CA PHE A 24 0.45 1.01 13.20
C PHE A 24 -0.22 -0.33 12.87
N ALA A 25 -0.93 -0.92 13.83
CA ALA A 25 -1.67 -2.17 13.61
C ALA A 25 -2.74 -2.01 12.51
N SER A 26 -3.48 -0.90 12.52
CA SER A 26 -4.54 -0.60 11.56
C SER A 26 -4.04 -0.46 10.12
N LEU A 27 -2.79 0.00 9.93
CA LEU A 27 -2.16 0.06 8.61
C LEU A 27 -2.05 -1.34 7.99
N PHE A 28 -1.64 -2.34 8.78
CA PHE A 28 -1.53 -3.72 8.28
C PHE A 28 -2.89 -4.37 8.07
N VAL A 29 -3.84 -4.17 9.00
CA VAL A 29 -5.18 -4.74 8.90
C VAL A 29 -5.89 -4.32 7.61
N THR A 30 -5.73 -3.06 7.22
CA THR A 30 -6.43 -2.49 6.05
C THR A 30 -5.63 -2.60 4.75
N ALA A 31 -4.29 -2.53 4.78
CA ALA A 31 -3.47 -2.49 3.56
C ALA A 31 -2.57 -3.70 3.34
N GLY A 32 -2.73 -4.81 4.08
CA GLY A 32 -1.88 -5.99 3.94
C GLY A 32 -1.66 -6.45 2.49
N PHE A 33 -2.75 -6.62 1.72
CA PHE A 33 -2.66 -6.98 0.31
C PHE A 33 -2.14 -5.82 -0.56
N SER A 34 -2.68 -4.60 -0.41
CA SER A 34 -2.23 -3.43 -1.17
C SER A 34 -0.72 -3.19 -1.00
N MET A 35 -0.17 -3.50 0.18
CA MET A 35 1.25 -3.40 0.51
C MET A 35 2.11 -4.37 -0.27
N THR A 36 1.79 -5.65 -0.20
CA THR A 36 2.60 -6.68 -0.86
C THR A 36 2.44 -6.61 -2.37
N TYR A 37 1.23 -6.35 -2.85
CA TYR A 37 0.92 -6.24 -4.26
C TYR A 37 1.54 -4.99 -4.90
N GLY A 38 1.26 -3.79 -4.35
CA GLY A 38 1.61 -2.55 -5.02
C GLY A 38 3.12 -2.33 -5.17
N GLN A 39 3.92 -2.77 -4.19
CA GLN A 39 5.39 -2.73 -4.24
C GLN A 39 5.98 -3.66 -5.33
N GLN A 40 5.16 -4.57 -5.85
CA GLN A 40 5.52 -5.51 -6.90
C GLN A 40 4.96 -5.13 -8.26
N VAL A 41 4.29 -3.99 -8.42
CA VAL A 41 3.84 -3.51 -9.75
C VAL A 41 5.01 -2.79 -10.45
N PRO A 42 5.55 -3.28 -11.57
CA PRO A 42 4.92 -4.18 -12.54
C PRO A 42 5.47 -5.62 -12.55
N ALA A 43 6.40 -5.97 -11.67
CA ALA A 43 6.95 -7.32 -11.52
C ALA A 43 5.90 -8.45 -11.41
N TRP A 44 4.75 -8.15 -10.81
CA TRP A 44 3.62 -9.08 -10.72
C TRP A 44 3.07 -9.50 -12.10
N ASP A 45 3.22 -8.65 -13.11
CA ASP A 45 2.83 -8.92 -14.50
C ASP A 45 4.01 -9.35 -15.38
N SER A 46 5.17 -9.69 -14.79
CA SER A 46 6.45 -9.81 -15.52
C SER A 46 6.42 -10.82 -16.68
N GLU A 47 5.70 -11.93 -16.55
CA GLU A 47 5.61 -12.98 -17.59
C GLU A 47 4.99 -12.47 -18.91
N TYR A 48 4.06 -11.53 -18.85
CA TYR A 48 3.34 -10.99 -20.01
C TYR A 48 3.48 -9.47 -20.15
N PHE A 49 4.38 -8.85 -19.37
CA PHE A 49 4.59 -7.41 -19.37
C PHE A 49 4.99 -6.88 -20.75
N GLY A 50 5.88 -7.60 -21.45
CA GLY A 50 6.28 -7.23 -22.82
C GLY A 50 5.09 -7.15 -23.77
N PHE A 51 4.17 -8.12 -23.71
CA PHE A 51 2.94 -8.14 -24.50
C PHE A 51 1.98 -7.01 -24.10
N LEU A 52 1.79 -6.75 -22.80
CA LEU A 52 0.96 -5.62 -22.34
C LEU A 52 1.47 -4.28 -22.89
N MET A 53 2.78 -4.14 -23.02
CA MET A 53 3.44 -2.92 -23.47
C MET A 53 3.42 -2.69 -24.99
N THR A 54 2.89 -3.66 -25.77
CA THR A 54 2.60 -3.52 -27.20
C THR A 54 1.12 -3.28 -27.51
N GLN A 55 0.25 -3.47 -26.52
CA GLN A 55 -1.18 -3.16 -26.66
C GLN A 55 -1.43 -1.65 -26.70
N ASN A 56 -2.60 -1.26 -27.20
CA ASN A 56 -3.09 0.13 -27.14
C ASN A 56 -3.58 0.48 -25.72
N LEU A 57 -2.67 0.40 -24.74
CA LEU A 57 -2.91 0.70 -23.33
C LEU A 57 -1.90 1.74 -22.85
N THR A 58 -2.39 2.88 -22.37
CA THR A 58 -1.50 3.89 -21.81
C THR A 58 -1.01 3.46 -20.42
N TYR A 59 0.20 3.87 -20.02
CA TYR A 59 0.69 3.64 -18.65
C TYR A 59 -0.23 4.23 -17.59
N ARG A 60 -0.91 5.33 -17.90
CA ARG A 60 -1.92 5.95 -17.03
C ARG A 60 -3.06 4.97 -16.74
N GLU A 61 -3.62 4.33 -17.77
CA GLU A 61 -4.71 3.36 -17.64
C GLU A 61 -4.25 2.09 -16.93
N TYR A 62 -3.04 1.62 -17.27
CA TYR A 62 -2.41 0.50 -16.59
C TYR A 62 -2.31 0.79 -15.08
N LEU A 63 -1.69 1.90 -14.67
CA LEU A 63 -1.54 2.24 -13.26
C LEU A 63 -2.86 2.54 -12.56
N GLU A 64 -3.82 3.14 -13.26
CA GLU A 64 -5.16 3.35 -12.73
C GLU A 64 -5.86 2.03 -12.41
N SER A 65 -5.73 1.01 -13.26
CA SER A 65 -6.28 -0.32 -13.00
C SER A 65 -5.68 -0.95 -11.73
N LYS A 66 -4.37 -0.79 -11.52
CA LYS A 66 -3.64 -1.30 -10.35
C LYS A 66 -4.03 -0.54 -9.08
N TRP A 67 -4.19 0.78 -9.16
CA TRP A 67 -4.70 1.58 -8.05
C TRP A 67 -6.12 1.18 -7.68
N ARG A 68 -7.03 0.98 -8.65
CA ARG A 68 -8.40 0.52 -8.39
C ARG A 68 -8.41 -0.85 -7.70
N LEU A 69 -7.57 -1.78 -8.15
CA LEU A 69 -7.46 -3.10 -7.53
C LEU A 69 -6.99 -3.01 -6.06
N MET A 70 -6.01 -2.16 -5.78
CA MET A 70 -5.59 -1.89 -4.39
C MET A 70 -6.69 -1.22 -3.58
N ALA A 71 -7.39 -0.23 -4.12
CA ALA A 71 -8.47 0.49 -3.44
C ALA A 71 -9.63 -0.46 -3.07
N VAL A 72 -10.04 -1.33 -4.00
CA VAL A 72 -11.07 -2.35 -3.75
C VAL A 72 -10.61 -3.33 -2.67
N SER A 73 -9.34 -3.76 -2.70
CA SER A 73 -8.81 -4.63 -1.65
C SER A 73 -8.83 -3.98 -0.27
N VAL A 74 -8.46 -2.70 -0.16
CA VAL A 74 -8.52 -1.97 1.12
C VAL A 74 -9.97 -1.80 1.57
N PHE A 75 -10.89 -1.50 0.65
CA PHE A 75 -12.30 -1.37 0.94
C PHE A 75 -12.93 -2.69 1.45
N LEU A 76 -12.63 -3.81 0.80
CA LEU A 76 -13.04 -5.14 1.29
C LEU A 76 -12.43 -5.45 2.65
N SER A 77 -11.16 -5.11 2.86
CA SER A 77 -10.50 -5.28 4.16
C SER A 77 -11.16 -4.43 5.25
N LEU A 78 -11.61 -3.21 4.90
CA LEU A 78 -12.35 -2.33 5.80
C LEU A 78 -13.71 -2.94 6.20
N ILE A 79 -14.46 -3.48 5.23
CA ILE A 79 -15.74 -4.17 5.51
C ILE A 79 -15.51 -5.35 6.45
N LEU A 80 -14.53 -6.19 6.15
CA LEU A 80 -14.20 -7.35 7.00
C LEU A 80 -13.69 -6.93 8.38
N SER A 81 -13.03 -5.78 8.48
CA SER A 81 -12.58 -5.20 9.75
C SER A 81 -13.71 -4.64 10.62
N SER A 82 -14.96 -4.60 10.13
CA SER A 82 -16.12 -4.19 10.94
C SER A 82 -16.31 -5.04 12.20
N PHE A 83 -15.87 -6.31 12.19
CA PHE A 83 -15.84 -7.15 13.38
C PHE A 83 -15.03 -6.53 14.54
N TYR A 84 -14.04 -5.67 14.25
CA TYR A 84 -13.27 -4.98 15.28
C TYR A 84 -14.04 -3.91 16.06
N LEU A 85 -15.28 -3.59 15.66
CA LEU A 85 -16.19 -2.77 16.47
C LEU A 85 -16.39 -3.32 17.88
N LEU A 86 -16.30 -4.64 18.07
CA LEU A 86 -16.39 -5.30 19.38
C LEU A 86 -15.32 -4.83 20.38
N PHE A 87 -14.18 -4.34 19.90
CA PHE A 87 -13.09 -3.83 20.74
C PHE A 87 -13.23 -2.34 21.07
N GLY A 88 -14.23 -1.65 20.50
CA GLY A 88 -14.58 -0.27 20.83
C GLY A 88 -14.59 0.68 19.63
N TRP A 89 -15.39 1.73 19.75
CA TRP A 89 -15.61 2.71 18.69
C TRP A 89 -14.34 3.45 18.26
N LYS A 90 -13.48 3.79 19.22
CA LYS A 90 -12.21 4.50 18.96
C LYS A 90 -11.29 3.72 18.01
N ILE A 91 -11.17 2.40 18.20
CA ILE A 91 -10.33 1.54 17.36
C ILE A 91 -10.89 1.49 15.94
N TYR A 92 -12.20 1.33 15.81
CA TYR A 92 -12.83 1.30 14.49
C TYR A 92 -12.68 2.61 13.71
N LEU A 93 -12.79 3.76 14.39
CA LEU A 93 -12.50 5.07 13.77
C LEU A 93 -11.04 5.17 13.28
N ILE A 94 -10.08 4.65 14.04
CA ILE A 94 -8.68 4.58 13.61
C ILE A 94 -8.53 3.70 12.38
N ILE A 95 -9.20 2.54 12.35
CA ILE A 95 -9.18 1.62 11.20
C ILE A 95 -9.76 2.31 9.95
N MET A 96 -10.90 3.00 10.08
CA MET A 96 -11.51 3.74 8.96
C MET A 96 -10.60 4.84 8.42
N THR A 97 -10.07 5.70 9.29
CA THR A 97 -9.19 6.81 8.88
C THR A 97 -7.90 6.29 8.25
N THR A 98 -7.35 5.20 8.78
CA THR A 98 -6.18 4.53 8.22
C THR A 98 -6.48 3.87 6.86
N ALA A 99 -7.68 3.30 6.67
CA ALA A 99 -8.10 2.76 5.37
C ALA A 99 -8.18 3.87 4.30
N ILE A 100 -8.76 5.04 4.63
CA ILE A 100 -8.81 6.20 3.73
C ILE A 100 -7.40 6.63 3.35
N TYR A 101 -6.49 6.74 4.33
CA TYR A 101 -5.09 7.04 4.09
C TYR A 101 -4.43 6.01 3.16
N ASN A 102 -4.70 4.72 3.34
CA ASN A 102 -4.15 3.65 2.52
C ASN A 102 -4.67 3.66 1.08
N ILE A 103 -5.93 4.01 0.85
CA ILE A 103 -6.49 4.17 -0.51
C ILE A 103 -5.86 5.37 -1.22
N GLY A 104 -5.73 6.49 -0.51
CA GLY A 104 -5.10 7.69 -1.01
C GLY A 104 -3.58 7.55 -1.09
N VAL A 105 -2.90 8.01 -0.05
CA VAL A 105 -1.44 8.14 -0.02
C VAL A 105 -0.73 6.78 -0.06
N GLY A 106 -1.18 5.81 0.75
CA GLY A 106 -0.50 4.53 0.90
C GLY A 106 -0.39 3.73 -0.41
N SER A 107 -1.43 3.75 -1.24
CA SER A 107 -1.45 3.08 -2.54
C SER A 107 -0.49 3.72 -3.54
N PHE A 108 -0.35 5.05 -3.55
CA PHE A 108 0.63 5.72 -4.41
C PHE A 108 2.06 5.45 -3.97
N ILE A 109 2.36 5.46 -2.66
CA ILE A 109 3.69 5.07 -2.15
C ILE A 109 4.05 3.65 -2.62
N ASN A 110 3.08 2.72 -2.64
CA ASN A 110 3.32 1.37 -3.15
C ASN A 110 3.68 1.37 -4.64
N LEU A 111 2.96 2.13 -5.48
CA LEU A 111 3.28 2.26 -6.90
C LEU A 111 4.64 2.92 -7.14
N TYR A 112 5.01 3.94 -6.36
CA TYR A 112 6.36 4.50 -6.42
C TYR A 112 7.42 3.44 -6.14
N SER A 113 7.25 2.64 -5.09
CA SER A 113 8.16 1.53 -4.77
C SER A 113 8.25 0.52 -5.91
N GLY A 114 7.11 0.14 -6.47
CA GLY A 114 7.01 -0.80 -7.59
C GLY A 114 7.72 -0.33 -8.86
N ALA A 115 7.68 0.98 -9.17
CA ALA A 115 8.36 1.55 -10.33
C ALA A 115 9.87 1.27 -10.38
N PHE A 116 10.48 1.10 -9.21
CA PHE A 116 11.91 0.83 -9.06
C PHE A 116 12.22 -0.66 -8.80
N ASN A 117 11.19 -1.49 -8.62
CA ASN A 117 11.34 -2.93 -8.49
C ASN A 117 11.31 -3.61 -9.86
N ARG A 118 12.47 -4.12 -10.29
CA ARG A 118 12.63 -4.80 -11.59
C ARG A 118 12.98 -6.29 -11.47
N VAL A 119 12.74 -6.88 -10.30
CA VAL A 119 12.95 -8.31 -10.09
C VAL A 119 11.71 -9.06 -10.59
N PRO A 120 11.80 -9.93 -11.62
CA PRO A 120 10.64 -10.65 -12.14
C PRO A 120 10.08 -11.65 -11.12
N ILE A 121 8.76 -11.86 -11.17
CA ILE A 121 8.05 -12.84 -10.33
C ILE A 121 7.45 -13.90 -11.24
N LYS A 122 7.91 -15.15 -11.09
CA LYS A 122 7.33 -16.30 -11.79
C LYS A 122 6.21 -16.89 -10.93
N LEU A 123 4.98 -16.83 -11.44
CA LEU A 123 3.79 -17.33 -10.74
C LEU A 123 3.54 -18.83 -11.03
N ASN A 124 3.99 -19.30 -12.19
CA ASN A 124 3.72 -20.65 -12.70
C ASN A 124 4.68 -21.75 -12.24
N VAL A 125 5.82 -21.39 -11.63
CA VAL A 125 6.73 -22.39 -11.05
C VAL A 125 6.22 -22.68 -9.64
N LYS A 126 5.95 -23.96 -9.31
CA LYS A 126 5.74 -24.40 -7.91
C LYS A 126 6.95 -23.91 -7.10
N ALA A 127 6.80 -22.75 -6.49
CA ALA A 127 7.92 -22.02 -5.95
C ALA A 127 8.45 -22.81 -4.77
N ASN A 128 9.65 -23.38 -4.90
CA ASN A 128 10.52 -23.54 -3.75
C ASN A 128 10.54 -22.16 -3.08
N THR A 129 9.90 -22.06 -1.92
CA THR A 129 9.60 -20.82 -1.18
C THR A 129 10.84 -19.98 -0.85
N PHE A 130 12.04 -20.54 -1.12
CA PHE A 130 13.36 -19.94 -0.96
C PHE A 130 14.12 -19.63 -2.27
N SER A 131 13.57 -19.93 -3.46
CA SER A 131 14.19 -19.53 -4.74
C SER A 131 13.71 -18.14 -5.18
N ASN A 132 12.45 -17.79 -4.86
CA ASN A 132 11.89 -16.45 -5.04
C ASN A 132 12.22 -15.46 -3.89
N THR A 133 12.98 -15.86 -2.85
CA THR A 133 13.39 -14.96 -1.74
C THR A 133 14.48 -13.95 -2.14
N LYS A 134 14.94 -13.94 -3.40
CA LYS A 134 15.63 -12.77 -3.97
C LYS A 134 14.71 -11.54 -4.13
N ALA A 135 13.47 -11.60 -3.64
CA ALA A 135 12.52 -10.52 -3.62
C ALA A 135 12.70 -9.51 -2.46
N PHE A 136 13.76 -9.59 -1.64
CA PHE A 136 14.09 -8.50 -0.71
C PHE A 136 14.89 -7.43 -1.47
N SER A 137 14.19 -6.61 -2.25
CA SER A 137 14.80 -5.47 -2.94
C SER A 137 15.13 -4.39 -1.91
N LEU A 138 16.38 -3.91 -1.88
CA LEU A 138 16.80 -2.77 -1.04
C LEU A 138 15.88 -1.56 -1.24
N THR A 139 15.39 -1.39 -2.47
CA THR A 139 14.38 -0.40 -2.84
C THR A 139 13.07 -0.58 -2.06
N GLN A 140 12.54 -1.80 -1.95
CA GLN A 140 11.31 -2.06 -1.19
C GLN A 140 11.48 -1.79 0.30
N LEU A 141 12.66 -2.11 0.85
CA LEU A 141 13.00 -1.77 2.24
C LEU A 141 12.98 -0.24 2.42
N LEU A 142 13.65 0.50 1.53
CA LEU A 142 13.70 1.96 1.57
C LEU A 142 12.30 2.59 1.53
N PHE A 143 11.40 2.09 0.67
CA PHE A 143 10.01 2.59 0.58
C PHE A 143 9.08 2.08 1.70
N THR A 144 9.49 1.04 2.45
CA THR A 144 8.72 0.59 3.62
C THR A 144 8.81 1.59 4.78
N ILE A 145 9.94 2.30 4.91
CA ILE A 145 10.14 3.34 5.92
C ILE A 145 9.11 4.48 5.78
N PRO A 146 9.01 5.20 4.65
CA PRO A 146 8.01 6.26 4.50
C PRO A 146 6.60 5.70 4.55
N LYS A 147 6.37 4.45 4.11
CA LYS A 147 5.05 3.86 4.16
C LYS A 147 4.50 3.70 5.58
N LEU A 148 5.33 3.19 6.50
CA LEU A 148 4.94 2.97 7.89
C LEU A 148 5.14 4.24 8.73
N GLY A 149 6.21 4.98 8.47
CA GLY A 149 6.58 6.17 9.22
C GLY A 149 5.74 7.40 8.90
N LEU A 150 5.44 7.67 7.62
CA LEU A 150 4.71 8.89 7.21
C LEU A 150 3.30 9.00 7.83
N PRO A 151 2.44 7.96 7.87
CA PRO A 151 1.15 8.08 8.56
C PRO A 151 1.30 8.29 10.08
N ILE A 152 2.25 7.60 10.71
CA ILE A 152 2.51 7.77 12.15
C ILE A 152 3.01 9.19 12.44
N PHE A 153 3.88 9.71 11.59
CA PHE A 153 4.42 11.06 11.70
C PHE A 153 3.35 12.15 11.52
N ILE A 154 2.49 12.00 10.50
CA ILE A 154 1.34 12.89 10.28
C ILE A 154 0.45 12.91 11.52
N PHE A 155 0.08 11.73 12.02
CA PHE A 155 -0.76 11.62 13.20
C PHE A 155 -0.08 12.24 14.43
N PHE A 156 1.18 11.90 14.68
CA PHE A 156 1.92 12.36 15.85
C PHE A 156 2.02 13.89 15.91
N ILE A 157 2.32 14.54 14.79
CA ILE A 157 2.38 16.00 14.73
C ILE A 157 1.00 16.62 15.02
N ALA A 158 -0.05 16.12 14.37
CA ALA A 158 -1.39 16.67 14.55
C ALA A 158 -1.94 16.41 15.96
N ASP A 159 -1.64 15.25 16.55
CA ASP A 159 -1.97 14.90 17.93
C ASP A 159 -1.22 15.79 18.93
N PHE A 160 0.06 16.05 18.71
CA PHE A 160 0.86 16.91 19.59
C PHE A 160 0.37 18.36 19.60
N ILE A 161 -0.05 18.90 18.45
CA ILE A 161 -0.45 20.31 18.33
C ILE A 161 -1.92 20.52 18.75
N TRP A 162 -2.84 19.61 18.36
CA TRP A 162 -4.29 19.82 18.47
C TRP A 162 -5.05 18.66 19.14
N GLY A 163 -4.34 17.62 19.61
CA GLY A 163 -4.90 16.47 20.33
C GLY A 163 -5.43 15.33 19.44
N GLY A 164 -5.81 14.21 20.07
CA GLY A 164 -6.00 12.93 19.37
C GLY A 164 -7.05 12.91 18.26
N LYS A 165 -8.09 13.74 18.37
CA LYS A 165 -9.10 13.88 17.31
C LYS A 165 -8.52 14.55 16.05
N ALA A 166 -7.63 15.52 16.24
CA ALA A 166 -6.95 16.20 15.14
C ALA A 166 -5.96 15.27 14.43
N GLY A 167 -5.30 14.37 15.18
CA GLY A 167 -4.51 13.27 14.61
C GLY A 167 -5.32 12.43 13.61
N LEU A 168 -6.50 11.95 14.00
CA LEU A 168 -7.37 11.16 13.12
C LEU A 168 -7.87 11.96 11.91
N PHE A 169 -8.25 13.21 12.14
CA PHE A 169 -8.68 14.10 11.07
C PHE A 169 -7.56 14.34 10.05
N SER A 170 -6.33 14.54 10.49
CA SER A 170 -5.18 14.75 9.60
C SER A 170 -4.94 13.55 8.69
N LEU A 171 -5.00 12.32 9.21
CA LEU A 171 -4.87 11.10 8.41
C LEU A 171 -5.97 10.99 7.34
N ALA A 172 -7.22 11.23 7.74
CA ALA A 172 -8.35 11.22 6.82
C ALA A 172 -8.22 12.33 5.77
N PHE A 173 -7.76 13.52 6.16
CA PHE A 173 -7.55 14.66 5.29
C PHE A 173 -6.47 14.37 4.23
N PHE A 174 -5.26 13.94 4.63
CA PHE A 174 -4.21 13.59 3.69
C PHE A 174 -4.58 12.40 2.80
N GLY A 175 -5.27 11.40 3.36
CA GLY A 175 -5.83 10.29 2.58
C GLY A 175 -6.81 10.77 1.52
N GLY A 176 -7.77 11.61 1.91
CA GLY A 176 -8.74 12.23 1.02
C GLY A 176 -8.07 13.08 -0.07
N LEU A 177 -7.09 13.91 0.29
CA LEU A 177 -6.31 14.68 -0.68
C LEU A 177 -5.61 13.78 -1.70
N GLY A 178 -5.01 12.68 -1.26
CA GLY A 178 -4.42 11.69 -2.16
C GLY A 178 -5.43 11.17 -3.19
N ILE A 179 -6.66 10.87 -2.77
CA ILE A 179 -7.73 10.40 -3.66
C ILE A 179 -8.16 11.51 -4.64
N VAL A 180 -8.35 12.74 -4.16
CA VAL A 180 -8.73 13.89 -5.00
C VAL A 180 -7.67 14.17 -6.06
N PHE A 181 -6.38 14.17 -5.67
CA PHE A 181 -5.27 14.40 -6.57
C PHE A 181 -4.81 13.16 -7.35
N LYS A 182 -5.55 12.04 -7.32
CA LYS A 182 -5.12 10.78 -7.96
C LYS A 182 -4.74 10.96 -9.43
N HIS A 183 -5.49 11.78 -10.17
CA HIS A 183 -5.25 11.98 -11.61
C HIS A 183 -3.89 12.63 -11.86
N TYR A 184 -3.54 13.64 -11.07
CA TYR A 184 -2.25 14.29 -11.14
C TYR A 184 -1.11 13.32 -10.76
N ILE A 185 -1.27 12.59 -9.65
CA ILE A 185 -0.26 11.64 -9.15
C ILE A 185 -0.05 10.49 -10.14
N LEU A 186 -1.13 9.92 -10.70
CA LEU A 186 -1.04 8.85 -11.69
C LEU A 186 -0.39 9.30 -13.00
N ASN A 187 -0.66 10.54 -13.45
CA ASN A 187 0.02 11.09 -14.62
C ASN A 187 1.52 11.27 -14.37
N HIS A 188 1.91 11.69 -13.17
CA HIS A 188 3.32 11.76 -12.79
C HIS A 188 3.98 10.37 -12.73
N LEU A 189 3.34 9.41 -12.05
CA LEU A 189 3.80 8.01 -12.01
C LEU A 189 3.92 7.41 -13.41
N ALA A 190 2.95 7.66 -14.30
CA ALA A 190 2.99 7.16 -15.67
C ALA A 190 4.25 7.62 -16.41
N LYS A 191 4.72 8.86 -16.20
CA LYS A 191 6.00 9.33 -16.76
C LYS A 191 7.18 8.53 -16.23
N ILE A 192 7.24 8.28 -14.92
CA ILE A 192 8.32 7.48 -14.29
C ILE A 192 8.34 6.06 -14.85
N TYR A 193 7.18 5.41 -14.94
CA TYR A 193 7.06 4.06 -15.50
C TYR A 193 7.43 4.03 -16.99
N THR A 194 7.05 5.05 -17.75
CA THR A 194 7.41 5.17 -19.17
C THR A 194 8.93 5.31 -19.35
N LEU A 195 9.58 6.17 -18.56
CA LEU A 195 11.05 6.32 -18.57
C LEU A 195 11.77 5.02 -18.21
N GLY A 196 11.19 4.23 -17.31
CA GLY A 196 11.71 2.93 -16.89
C GLY A 196 11.41 1.77 -17.86
N LYS A 197 10.52 1.96 -18.85
CA LYS A 197 9.93 0.89 -19.68
C LYS A 197 10.95 -0.12 -20.20
N HIS A 198 11.92 0.35 -20.96
CA HIS A 198 12.88 -0.53 -21.65
C HIS A 198 13.77 -1.29 -20.65
N LYS A 199 14.20 -0.64 -19.57
CA LYS A 199 14.98 -1.28 -18.51
C LYS A 199 14.17 -2.38 -17.82
N THR A 200 12.89 -2.15 -17.59
CA THR A 200 11.97 -3.10 -16.97
C THR A 200 11.70 -4.30 -17.89
N ILE A 201 11.41 -4.07 -19.18
CA ILE A 201 11.24 -5.16 -20.15
C ILE A 201 12.51 -6.01 -20.24
N ALA A 202 13.68 -5.37 -20.39
CA ALA A 202 14.96 -6.08 -20.45
C ALA A 202 15.20 -6.92 -19.18
N ALA A 203 14.87 -6.38 -17.99
CA ALA A 203 15.02 -7.11 -16.73
C ALA A 203 14.07 -8.32 -16.60
N PHE A 204 12.86 -8.25 -17.16
CA PHE A 204 11.90 -9.35 -17.11
C PHE A 204 12.16 -10.42 -18.17
N THR A 205 12.74 -10.06 -19.31
CA THR A 205 13.07 -11.00 -20.40
C THR A 205 14.44 -11.66 -20.22
N LYS A 206 15.37 -11.02 -19.48
CA LYS A 206 16.69 -11.58 -19.19
C LYS A 206 16.57 -12.70 -18.15
N ASN A 207 16.41 -13.94 -18.63
CA ASN A 207 16.62 -15.16 -17.86
C ASN A 207 18.11 -15.35 -17.56
#